data_AF-A0A1G4TG54-F1
#
_entry.id   AF-A0A1G4TG54-F1
#
_cell.length_a   1.000
_cell.length_b   1.000
_cell.length_c   1.000
_cell.angle_alpha   90.00
_cell.angle_beta   90.00
_cell.angle_gamma   90.00
#
_symmetry.space_group_name_H-M   'P 1'
#
loop_
_entity.id
_entity.type
_entity.pdbx_description
1 polymer ?
#
loop_
_entity_poly.entity_id
_entity_poly.type
_entity_poly.pdbx_seq_one_letter_code
_entity_poly.pdbx_strand_id
1 'polypeptide(L)'
;MMNRNWFSILSVVVIIILLTLNIGCNSSSTRSNVQPEKSKTITAELQRGDYLSITNTEYVNGVDTDAGMVMRIYTYDINNKVLSKVDDLPYTSQYPLSVVSLKEDKIYYSAAGEGKGD
;
A
#
# COMPACT_ATOMS: atom_id res chain seq x y z
N MET A 1 -5.34 -37.59 -43.59
CA MET A 1 -4.14 -37.69 -42.74
C MET A 1 -3.48 -36.32 -42.70
N MET A 2 -3.66 -35.55 -41.62
CA MET A 2 -3.05 -34.23 -41.46
C MET A 2 -1.63 -34.44 -40.94
N ASN A 3 -0.62 -33.92 -41.65
CA ASN A 3 0.78 -34.20 -41.35
C ASN A 3 1.12 -33.74 -39.93
N ARG A 4 1.63 -34.68 -39.12
CA ARG A 4 2.06 -34.50 -37.72
C ARG A 4 3.03 -33.30 -37.53
N ASN A 5 3.67 -32.90 -38.62
CA ASN A 5 4.63 -31.80 -38.68
C ASN A 5 3.93 -30.42 -38.66
N TRP A 6 2.69 -30.31 -39.14
CA TRP A 6 1.94 -29.05 -39.19
C TRP A 6 1.61 -28.51 -37.79
N PHE A 7 1.21 -29.38 -36.87
CA PHE A 7 0.92 -28.99 -35.48
C PHE A 7 2.17 -28.55 -34.71
N SER A 8 3.33 -29.18 -34.99
CA SER A 8 4.60 -28.77 -34.39
C SER A 8 5.07 -27.42 -34.94
N ILE A 9 4.90 -27.17 -36.24
CA ILE A 9 5.22 -25.87 -36.85
C ILE A 9 4.32 -24.77 -36.29
N LEU A 10 3.01 -25.03 -36.14
CA LEU A 10 2.07 -24.06 -35.57
C LEU A 10 2.43 -23.70 -34.12
N SER A 11 2.82 -24.70 -33.31
CA SER A 11 3.23 -24.51 -31.92
C SER A 11 4.51 -23.65 -31.78
N VAL A 12 5.52 -23.91 -32.62
CA VAL A 12 6.77 -23.12 -32.63
C VAL A 12 6.51 -21.67 -33.05
N VAL A 13 5.65 -21.44 -34.04
CA VAL A 13 5.28 -20.09 -34.49
C VAL A 13 4.59 -19.30 -33.37
N VAL A 14 3.70 -19.93 -32.59
CA VAL A 14 3.01 -19.28 -31.46
C VAL A 14 3.99 -18.87 -30.36
N ILE A 15 4.99 -19.71 -30.05
CA ILE A 15 6.02 -19.41 -29.03
C ILE A 15 6.91 -18.24 -29.47
N ILE A 16 7.26 -18.15 -30.75
CA ILE A 16 8.05 -17.04 -31.30
C ILE A 16 7.28 -15.72 -31.21
N ILE A 17 5.98 -15.72 -31.50
CA ILE A 17 5.12 -14.52 -31.40
C ILE A 17 5.05 -14.02 -29.95
N LEU A 18 4.93 -14.93 -28.97
CA LEU A 18 4.91 -14.60 -27.54
C LEU A 18 6.23 -13.98 -27.05
N LEU A 19 7.38 -14.36 -27.63
CA LEU A 19 8.69 -13.82 -27.27
C LEU A 19 8.91 -12.39 -27.80
N THR A 20 8.28 -12.02 -28.92
CA THR A 20 8.44 -10.69 -29.52
C THR A 20 7.68 -9.56 -28.82
N LEU A 21 6.76 -9.88 -27.89
CA LEU A 21 5.94 -8.89 -27.17
C LEU A 21 6.64 -8.25 -25.94
N ASN A 22 7.85 -8.68 -25.59
CA ASN A 22 8.59 -8.17 -24.41
C ASN A 22 9.69 -7.14 -24.74
N ILE A 23 9.80 -6.67 -25.99
CA ILE A 23 10.72 -5.57 -26.33
C ILE A 23 10.04 -4.25 -25.99
N GLY A 24 10.14 -3.89 -24.71
CA GLY A 24 9.73 -2.59 -24.17
C GLY A 24 10.39 -1.45 -24.94
N CYS A 25 9.54 -0.51 -25.36
CA CYS A 25 9.92 0.72 -26.02
C CYS A 25 10.59 1.66 -25.01
N ASN A 26 11.93 1.71 -24.97
CA ASN A 26 12.64 2.82 -24.34
C ASN A 26 13.00 3.82 -25.44
N SER A 27 12.26 4.92 -25.50
CA SER A 27 12.59 6.05 -26.35
C SER A 27 13.89 6.70 -25.86
N SER A 28 14.87 6.72 -26.76
CA SER A 28 16.14 7.42 -26.65
C SER A 28 15.97 8.94 -26.73
N SER A 29 16.75 9.71 -25.97
CA SER A 29 17.27 11.03 -26.38
C SER A 29 18.43 11.49 -25.51
N THR A 30 19.48 11.94 -26.20
CA THR A 30 20.85 12.25 -25.78
C THR A 30 21.02 13.72 -25.34
N ARG A 31 22.06 13.97 -24.52
CA ARG A 31 23.01 15.11 -24.56
C ARG A 31 23.09 15.97 -23.28
N SER A 32 24.34 16.15 -22.86
CA SER A 32 24.84 16.84 -21.67
C SER A 32 24.53 18.34 -21.61
N ASN A 33 24.21 18.84 -20.40
CA ASN A 33 24.66 20.16 -19.97
C ASN A 33 24.93 20.15 -18.45
N VAL A 34 25.94 20.90 -18.04
CA VAL A 34 26.64 20.89 -16.75
C VAL A 34 25.98 21.86 -15.76
N GLN A 35 25.83 21.42 -14.49
CA GLN A 35 25.75 22.18 -13.22
C GLN A 35 24.40 22.85 -12.82
N PRO A 36 24.09 23.06 -11.51
CA PRO A 36 24.61 22.48 -10.26
C PRO A 36 23.57 21.59 -9.53
N GLU A 37 24.11 20.75 -8.65
CA GLU A 37 23.40 19.91 -7.67
C GLU A 37 22.45 20.74 -6.79
N LYS A 38 21.16 20.75 -7.12
CA LYS A 38 20.10 20.93 -6.13
C LYS A 38 19.49 19.56 -5.96
N SER A 39 19.85 18.89 -4.87
CA SER A 39 19.21 17.65 -4.42
C SER A 39 17.71 17.90 -4.30
N LYS A 40 17.02 17.65 -5.40
CA LYS A 40 15.58 17.50 -5.43
C LYS A 40 15.41 16.13 -4.81
N THR A 41 15.17 16.08 -3.51
CA THR A 41 14.55 14.92 -2.89
C THR A 41 13.33 14.65 -3.77
N ILE A 42 13.46 13.65 -4.63
CA ILE A 42 12.34 13.07 -5.34
C ILE A 42 11.57 12.41 -4.22
N THR A 43 10.72 13.20 -3.53
CA THR A 43 9.52 12.65 -2.95
C THR A 43 8.81 12.10 -4.17
N ALA A 44 9.06 10.82 -4.46
CA ALA A 44 8.10 10.02 -5.15
C ALA A 44 6.85 10.24 -4.31
N GLU A 45 6.00 11.15 -4.78
CA GLU A 45 4.60 11.16 -4.42
C GLU A 45 4.14 9.80 -4.93
N LEU A 46 4.38 8.77 -4.10
CA LEU A 46 3.94 7.42 -4.33
C LEU A 46 2.48 7.64 -4.66
N GLN A 47 2.09 7.29 -5.89
CA GLN A 47 0.69 7.18 -6.26
C GLN A 47 0.12 6.09 -5.36
N ARG A 48 -0.17 6.49 -4.12
CA ARG A 48 -0.60 5.61 -3.06
C ARG A 48 -2.08 5.50 -3.32
N GLY A 49 -2.46 4.36 -3.89
CA GLY A 49 -3.83 4.12 -4.31
C GLY A 49 -4.81 4.18 -3.14
N ASP A 50 -6.08 4.07 -3.46
CA ASP A 50 -7.15 4.12 -2.45
C ASP A 50 -6.92 3.04 -1.38
N TYR A 51 -7.15 3.44 -0.13
CA TYR A 51 -6.99 2.59 1.03
C TYR A 51 -8.10 2.85 2.05
N LEU A 52 -8.36 1.85 2.89
CA LEU A 52 -9.21 2.01 4.07
C LEU A 52 -8.34 2.18 5.30
N SER A 53 -8.69 3.15 6.15
CA SER A 53 -8.18 3.22 7.52
C SER A 53 -9.13 2.45 8.44
N ILE A 54 -8.60 1.52 9.23
CA ILE A 54 -9.40 0.65 10.09
C ILE A 54 -8.91 0.78 11.53
N THR A 55 -9.86 1.04 12.43
CA THR A 55 -9.65 0.96 13.88
C THR A 55 -10.23 -0.36 14.36
N ASN A 56 -9.43 -1.18 15.05
CA ASN A 56 -9.89 -2.39 15.72
C ASN A 56 -9.57 -2.31 17.21
N THR A 57 -10.56 -2.44 18.06
CA THR A 57 -10.38 -2.47 19.52
C THR A 57 -10.30 -3.90 20.01
N GLU A 58 -9.25 -4.25 20.73
CA GLU A 58 -8.98 -5.62 21.16
C GLU A 58 -8.58 -5.65 22.63
N TYR A 59 -9.02 -6.69 23.34
CA TYR A 59 -8.50 -7.01 24.66
C TYR A 59 -7.12 -7.67 24.54
N VAL A 60 -6.08 -7.08 25.12
CA VAL A 60 -4.72 -7.63 25.20
C VAL A 60 -4.55 -8.65 26.33
N ASN A 61 -5.39 -8.61 27.36
CA ASN A 61 -5.34 -9.55 28.49
C ASN A 61 -6.59 -10.45 28.61
N GLY A 62 -7.56 -10.30 27.69
CA GLY A 62 -8.75 -11.13 27.58
C GLY A 62 -9.90 -10.82 28.54
N VAL A 63 -9.81 -9.83 29.43
CA VAL A 63 -10.83 -9.63 30.48
C VAL A 63 -11.05 -8.19 30.95
N ASP A 64 -10.08 -7.28 30.83
CA ASP A 64 -10.15 -5.96 31.49
C ASP A 64 -10.31 -4.80 30.48
N THR A 65 -11.29 -3.93 30.69
CA THR A 65 -11.52 -2.74 29.84
C THR A 65 -10.64 -1.56 30.21
N ASP A 66 -10.18 -1.47 31.46
CA ASP A 66 -9.54 -0.25 32.00
C ASP A 66 -8.03 -0.23 31.74
N ALA A 67 -7.41 -1.41 31.72
CA ALA A 67 -5.98 -1.59 31.40
C ALA A 67 -5.71 -2.71 30.39
N GLY A 68 -6.76 -3.34 29.88
CA GLY A 68 -6.66 -4.54 29.05
C GLY A 68 -7.07 -4.34 27.61
N MET A 69 -7.34 -3.12 27.13
CA MET A 69 -7.70 -2.87 25.73
C MET A 69 -6.70 -1.98 24.98
N VAL A 70 -6.56 -2.23 23.68
CA VAL A 70 -5.76 -1.43 22.74
C VAL A 70 -6.55 -1.13 21.48
N MET A 71 -6.21 -0.03 20.81
CA MET A 71 -6.64 0.29 19.45
C MET A 71 -5.58 -0.19 18.47
N ARG A 72 -5.81 -1.32 17.79
CA ARG A 72 -4.99 -1.74 16.66
C ARG A 72 -5.40 -1.00 15.40
N ILE A 73 -4.43 -0.36 14.77
CA ILE A 73 -4.65 0.48 13.60
C ILE A 73 -4.13 -0.25 12.38
N TYR A 74 -4.96 -0.33 11.35
CA TYR A 74 -4.60 -0.94 10.09
C TYR A 74 -4.88 -0.01 8.92
N THR A 75 -4.13 -0.21 7.85
CA THR A 75 -4.53 0.22 6.51
C THR A 75 -4.81 -1.01 5.65
N TYR A 76 -5.84 -0.93 4.82
CA TYR A 76 -6.12 -1.92 3.81
C TYR A 76 -5.97 -1.29 2.43
N ASP A 77 -5.00 -1.75 1.66
CA ASP A 77 -4.81 -1.34 0.27
C ASP A 77 -5.87 -2.02 -0.61
N ILE A 78 -6.70 -1.23 -1.28
CA ILE A 78 -7.84 -1.74 -2.07
C ILE A 78 -7.34 -2.46 -3.33
N ASN A 79 -6.25 -2.00 -3.93
CA ASN A 79 -5.74 -2.53 -5.19
C ASN A 79 -4.99 -3.84 -4.97
N ASN A 80 -4.10 -3.84 -3.97
CA ASN A 80 -3.23 -4.98 -3.66
C ASN A 80 -3.92 -5.99 -2.73
N LYS A 81 -5.05 -5.62 -2.12
CA LYS A 81 -5.80 -6.44 -1.14
C LYS A 81 -4.96 -6.82 0.07
N VAL A 82 -4.08 -5.92 0.50
CA VAL A 82 -3.15 -6.15 1.61
C VAL A 82 -3.62 -5.38 2.83
N LEU A 83 -3.81 -6.10 3.93
CA LEU A 83 -4.00 -5.52 5.26
C LEU A 83 -2.62 -5.34 5.90
N SER A 84 -2.30 -4.11 6.28
CA SER A 84 -1.05 -3.76 6.96
C SER A 84 -1.36 -3.20 8.33
N LYS A 85 -0.73 -3.76 9.37
CA LYS A 85 -0.75 -3.14 10.70
C LYS A 85 0.11 -1.89 10.67
N VAL A 86 -0.44 -0.79 11.16
CA VAL A 86 0.26 0.50 11.26
C VAL A 86 0.83 0.66 12.66
N ASP A 87 -0.02 0.58 13.69
CA ASP A 87 0.39 0.79 15.08
C ASP A 87 -0.62 0.21 16.08
N ASP A 88 -0.26 0.17 17.36
CA ASP A 88 -1.16 -0.04 18.49
C ASP A 88 -1.20 1.24 19.35
N LEU A 89 -2.39 1.84 19.53
CA LEU A 89 -2.59 3.00 20.41
C LEU A 89 -3.31 2.62 21.71
N PRO A 90 -3.08 3.37 22.80
CA PRO A 90 -3.80 3.17 24.06
C PRO A 90 -5.31 3.40 23.91
N TYR A 91 -6.12 2.51 24.49
CA TYR A 91 -7.55 2.71 24.63
C TYR A 91 -7.81 3.69 25.78
N THR A 92 -8.09 4.96 25.47
CA THR A 92 -8.29 5.99 26.52
C THR A 92 -9.57 6.80 26.35
N SER A 93 -10.32 6.61 25.26
CA SER A 93 -11.58 7.34 25.00
C SER A 93 -12.76 6.39 25.11
N GLN A 94 -13.93 6.90 25.52
CA GLN A 94 -15.19 6.15 25.48
C GLN A 94 -15.59 5.79 24.03
N TYR A 95 -15.16 6.59 23.05
CA TYR A 95 -15.36 6.33 21.62
C TYR A 95 -14.00 6.30 20.91
N PRO A 96 -13.26 5.18 21.03
CA PRO A 96 -11.91 5.01 20.46
C PRO A 96 -11.96 4.91 18.94
N LEU A 97 -11.55 5.97 18.26
CA LEU A 97 -11.57 6.11 16.80
C LEU A 97 -10.20 6.55 16.31
N SER A 98 -9.79 6.04 15.15
CA SER A 98 -8.56 6.49 14.50
C SER A 98 -8.69 6.59 12.98
N VAL A 99 -7.89 7.49 12.40
CA VAL A 99 -7.75 7.71 10.96
C VAL A 99 -6.28 7.82 10.60
N VAL A 100 -5.81 6.98 9.68
CA VAL A 100 -4.48 7.04 9.10
C VAL A 100 -4.51 7.92 7.86
N SER A 101 -3.71 8.98 7.86
CA SER A 101 -3.40 9.78 6.67
C SER A 101 -2.04 9.36 6.14
N LEU A 102 -2.02 8.53 5.10
CA LEU A 102 -0.76 8.12 4.48
C LEU A 102 -0.07 9.32 3.81
N LYS A 103 -0.85 10.26 3.24
CA LYS A 103 -0.33 11.48 2.60
C LYS A 103 0.47 12.34 3.58
N GLU A 104 -0.01 12.46 4.82
CA GLU A 104 0.63 13.28 5.84
C GLU A 104 1.58 12.50 6.75
N ASP A 105 1.62 11.17 6.60
CA ASP A 105 2.34 10.24 7.48
C ASP A 105 1.92 10.42 8.96
N LYS A 106 0.61 10.47 9.19
CA LYS A 106 0.02 10.76 10.51
C LYS A 106 -1.14 9.83 10.86
N ILE A 107 -1.31 9.64 12.17
CA ILE A 107 -2.46 8.99 12.77
C ILE A 107 -3.22 10.03 13.61
N TYR A 108 -4.47 10.25 13.29
CA TYR A 108 -5.41 11.04 14.09
C TYR A 108 -6.25 10.09 14.93
N TYR A 109 -6.41 10.35 16.22
CA TYR A 109 -7.16 9.45 17.09
C TYR A 109 -7.90 10.21 18.20
N SER A 110 -8.98 9.62 18.70
CA SER A 110 -9.65 10.09 19.91
C SER A 110 -8.92 9.56 21.15
N ALA A 111 -8.75 10.42 22.14
CA ALA A 111 -8.16 10.10 23.42
C ALA A 111 -8.94 10.81 24.54
N ALA A 112 -8.78 10.35 25.78
CA ALA A 112 -9.22 11.14 26.92
C ALA A 112 -8.53 12.52 26.90
N GLY A 113 -9.31 13.57 27.15
CA GLY A 113 -8.80 14.93 27.30
C GLY A 113 -9.50 15.63 28.45
N GLU A 114 -8.76 16.42 29.22
CA GLU A 114 -9.36 17.28 30.23
C GLU A 114 -10.30 18.31 29.57
N GLY A 115 -11.53 18.42 30.08
CA GLY A 115 -12.52 19.39 29.61
C GLY A 115 -13.09 19.12 28.21
N LYS A 116 -12.98 17.88 27.70
CA LYS A 116 -13.47 17.49 26.38
C LYS A 116 -14.47 16.34 26.51
N GLY A 117 -15.75 16.71 26.59
CA GLY A 117 -16.94 15.89 26.33
C GLY A 117 -17.06 14.55 27.09
N ASP A 118 -17.70 14.60 28.25
CA ASP A 118 -19.09 14.13 28.39
C ASP A 118 -19.90 15.24 29.10
#